data_AF-A0A431HUD1-F1
#
_entry.id   AF-A0A431HUD1-F1
#
_cell.length_a   1.000
_cell.length_b   1.000
_cell.length_c   1.000
_cell.angle_alpha   90.00
_cell.angle_beta   90.00
_cell.angle_gamma   90.00
#
_symmetry.space_group_name_H-M   'P 1'
#
loop_
_entity.id
_entity.type
_entity.pdbx_description
1 polymer ?
#
loop_
_entity_poly.entity_id
_entity_poly.type
_entity_poly.pdbx_seq_one_letter_code
_entity_poly.pdbx_strand_id
1 'polypeptide(L)'
;FELRTARLYESMGGYSPTIGILGAVLGLIHVMENLADPSKLGSGIAAAFVATVYGVGFANLVLLPIANKLKSVINRQAQLAEMVIEGVLAIATGENPRNIEMRLRGFIHE
;
A
#
# COMPACT_ATOMS: atom_id res chain seq x y z
N PHE A 1 -12.65 -10.57 -1.66
CA PHE A 1 -12.38 -9.96 -0.33
C PHE A 1 -10.97 -9.36 -0.29
N GLU A 2 -9.96 -10.10 -0.73
CA GLU A 2 -8.54 -9.71 -0.64
C GLU A 2 -8.18 -8.38 -1.34
N LEU A 3 -8.74 -8.11 -2.53
CA LEU A 3 -8.47 -6.88 -3.29
C LEU A 3 -8.97 -5.61 -2.59
N ARG A 4 -10.04 -5.74 -1.78
CA ARG A 4 -10.53 -4.63 -0.93
C ARG A 4 -9.55 -4.35 0.21
N THR A 5 -8.96 -5.39 0.79
CA THR A 5 -7.96 -5.26 1.85
C THR A 5 -6.70 -4.56 1.34
N ALA A 6 -6.21 -4.93 0.16
CA ALA A 6 -5.05 -4.26 -0.44
C ALA A 6 -5.30 -2.76 -0.69
N ARG A 7 -6.48 -2.41 -1.19
CA ARG A 7 -6.90 -1.01 -1.39
C ARG A 7 -7.02 -0.25 -0.06
N LEU A 8 -7.50 -0.90 1.00
CA LEU A 8 -7.58 -0.28 2.32
C LEU A 8 -6.20 0.15 2.81
N TYR A 9 -5.19 -0.74 2.76
CA TYR A 9 -3.82 -0.40 3.18
C TYR A 9 -3.19 0.69 2.32
N GLU A 10 -3.47 0.69 1.02
CA GLU A 10 -3.04 1.76 0.11
C GLU A 10 -3.65 3.10 0.49
N SER A 11 -4.97 3.15 0.73
CA SER A 11 -5.65 4.37 1.18
C SER A 11 -5.14 4.84 2.55
N MET A 12 -4.95 3.92 3.50
CA MET A 12 -4.34 4.25 4.80
C MET A 12 -2.94 4.82 4.63
N GLY A 13 -2.13 4.25 3.73
CA GLY A 13 -0.80 4.76 3.38
C GLY A 13 -0.86 6.16 2.78
N GLY A 14 -1.85 6.43 1.91
CA GLY A 14 -2.08 7.76 1.35
C GLY A 14 -2.52 8.82 2.36
N TYR A 15 -3.27 8.42 3.40
CA TYR A 15 -3.72 9.32 4.46
C TYR A 15 -2.74 9.46 5.64
N SER A 16 -1.80 8.54 5.81
CA SER A 16 -0.83 8.61 6.92
C SER A 16 0.01 9.91 6.94
N PRO A 17 0.51 10.46 5.81
CA PRO A 17 1.24 11.73 5.80
C PRO A 17 0.37 12.92 6.21
N THR A 18 -0.93 12.90 5.93
CA THR A 18 -1.82 14.01 6.29
C THR A 18 -2.02 14.08 7.80
N ILE A 19 -2.01 12.94 8.51
CA ILE A 19 -1.98 12.90 9.98
C ILE A 19 -0.69 13.55 10.51
N GLY A 20 0.45 13.33 9.86
CA GLY A 20 1.71 13.99 10.22
C GLY A 20 1.64 15.51 10.08
N ILE A 21 1.02 16.01 9.00
CA ILE A 21 0.77 17.45 8.79
C ILE A 21 -0.15 18.01 9.88
N LEU A 22 -1.22 17.30 10.26
CA LEU A 22 -2.08 17.71 11.37
C LEU A 22 -1.30 17.82 12.69
N GLY A 23 -0.41 16.86 12.98
CA GLY A 23 0.47 16.92 14.14
C GLY A 23 1.44 18.10 14.10
N ALA A 24 1.95 18.44 12.91
CA ALA A 24 2.80 19.62 12.73
C ALA A 24 2.05 20.93 13.02
N VAL A 25 0.80 21.04 12.54
CA VAL A 25 -0.06 22.19 12.83
C VAL A 25 -0.35 22.31 14.33
N LEU A 26 -0.66 21.21 15.00
CA LEU A 26 -0.86 21.20 16.46
C LEU A 26 0.40 21.64 17.22
N GLY A 27 1.58 21.17 16.80
CA GLY A 27 2.86 21.60 17.37
C GLY A 27 3.10 23.10 17.21
N LEU A 28 2.78 23.66 16.04
CA LEU A 28 2.89 25.10 15.80
C LEU A 28 1.89 25.93 16.60
N ILE A 29 0.65 25.45 16.79
CA ILE A 29 -0.34 26.12 17.66
C ILE A 29 0.20 26.23 19.09
N HIS A 30 0.80 25.15 19.61
CA HIS A 30 1.39 25.14 20.95
C HIS A 30 2.57 26.12 21.10
N VAL A 31 3.38 26.27 20.04
CA VAL A 31 4.49 27.24 19.98
C VAL A 31 3.94 28.67 19.99
N MET A 32 2.85 28.95 19.27
CA MET A 32 2.22 30.27 19.23
C MET A 32 1.60 30.67 20.57
N GLU A 33 1.07 29.71 21.33
CA GLU A 33 0.51 29.96 22.67
C GLU A 33 1.58 30.38 23.69
N ASN A 34 2.82 29.90 23.53
CA ASN A 34 3.92 30.11 24.48
C ASN A 34 5.00 31.06 23.93
N LEU A 35 4.64 31.99 23.05
CA LEU A 35 5.59 32.87 22.36
C LEU A 35 6.43 33.74 23.32
N ALA A 36 5.94 33.95 24.54
CA ALA A 36 6.60 34.75 25.56
C ALA A 36 7.83 34.06 26.19
N ASP A 37 8.00 32.74 26.01
CA ASP A 37 9.11 31.99 26.58
C ASP A 37 9.91 31.25 25.49
N PRO A 38 11.04 31.82 25.02
CA PRO A 38 11.89 31.23 23.99
C PRO A 38 12.41 29.83 24.33
N SER A 39 12.50 29.49 25.61
CA SER A 39 12.98 28.17 26.06
C SER A 39 12.01 27.04 25.68
N LYS A 40 10.70 27.34 25.53
CA LYS A 40 9.65 26.36 25.20
C LYS A 40 9.39 26.22 23.71
N LEU A 41 9.80 27.20 22.89
CA LEU A 41 9.63 27.16 21.43
C LEU A 41 10.28 25.93 20.78
N GLY A 42 11.48 25.56 21.20
CA GLY A 42 12.22 24.45 20.61
C GLY A 42 11.49 23.11 20.75
N SER A 43 10.81 22.89 21.87
CA SER A 43 10.09 21.65 22.14
C SER A 43 8.88 21.45 21.22
N GLY A 44 8.09 22.50 20.98
CA GLY A 44 6.92 22.43 20.11
C GLY A 44 7.27 22.29 18.63
N ILE A 45 8.34 22.94 18.18
CA ILE A 45 8.86 22.77 16.80
C ILE A 45 9.42 21.36 16.61
N ALA A 46 10.18 20.83 17.57
CA ALA A 46 10.69 19.46 17.51
C ALA A 46 9.55 18.43 17.43
N ALA A 47 8.48 18.61 18.22
CA ALA A 47 7.29 17.75 18.16
C ALA A 47 6.60 17.79 16.78
N ALA A 48 6.51 18.97 16.16
CA ALA A 48 5.93 19.13 14.83
C ALA A 48 6.72 18.37 13.74
N PHE A 49 8.06 18.40 13.80
CA PHE A 49 8.90 17.66 12.87
C PHE A 49 8.81 16.16 13.10
N VAL A 50 8.82 15.72 14.36
CA VAL A 50 8.68 14.30 14.72
C VAL A 50 7.35 13.75 14.22
N ALA A 51 6.24 14.48 14.39
CA ALA A 51 4.93 14.09 13.86
C ALA A 51 4.94 13.91 12.33
N THR A 52 5.60 14.80 11.60
CA THR A 52 5.74 14.72 10.13
C THR A 52 6.59 13.52 9.71
N VAL A 53 7.70 13.27 10.39
CA VAL A 53 8.57 12.11 10.14
C VAL A 53 7.82 10.81 10.38
N TYR A 54 7.05 10.70 11.47
CA TYR A 54 6.24 9.51 11.72
C TYR A 54 5.13 9.33 10.71
N GLY A 55 4.43 10.40 10.29
CA GLY A 55 3.37 10.31 9.29
C GLY A 55 3.87 9.81 7.93
N VAL A 56 4.96 10.40 7.42
CA VAL A 56 5.56 10.02 6.13
C VAL A 56 6.29 8.67 6.24
N GLY A 57 7.00 8.44 7.34
CA GLY A 57 7.72 7.19 7.60
C GLY A 57 6.78 6.00 7.70
N PHE A 58 5.67 6.12 8.44
CA PHE A 58 4.68 5.06 8.58
C PHE A 58 3.98 4.75 7.25
N ALA A 59 3.71 5.77 6.43
CA ALA A 59 3.17 5.61 5.09
C ALA A 59 4.10 4.76 4.19
N ASN A 60 5.35 5.19 4.06
CA ASN A 60 6.28 4.65 3.08
C ASN A 60 7.00 3.37 3.53
N LEU A 61 7.23 3.20 4.83
CA LEU A 61 7.96 2.04 5.36
C LEU A 61 7.04 0.88 5.75
N VAL A 62 5.76 1.14 6.04
CA VAL A 62 4.85 0.12 6.56
C VAL A 62 3.64 -0.07 5.66
N LEU A 63 2.80 0.95 5.50
CA LEU A 63 1.49 0.79 4.87
C LEU A 63 1.58 0.50 3.36
N LEU A 64 2.38 1.28 2.62
CA LEU A 64 2.53 1.11 1.17
C LEU A 64 3.23 -0.21 0.79
N PRO A 65 4.32 -0.64 1.45
CA PRO A 65 4.91 -1.96 1.20
C PRO A 65 3.95 -3.11 1.46
N ILE A 66 3.16 -3.04 2.55
CA ILE A 66 2.14 -4.06 2.85
C ILE A 66 1.07 -4.10 1.75
N ALA A 67 0.56 -2.94 1.33
CA ALA A 67 -0.41 -2.84 0.24
C ALA A 67 0.11 -3.46 -1.06
N ASN A 68 1.36 -3.13 -1.44
CA ASN A 68 1.99 -3.67 -2.65
C ASN A 68 2.21 -5.19 -2.56
N LYS A 69 2.62 -5.70 -1.39
CA LYS A 69 2.77 -7.14 -1.18
C LYS A 69 1.45 -7.88 -1.33
N LEU A 70 0.37 -7.36 -0.73
CA LEU A 70 -0.98 -7.91 -0.89
C LEU A 70 -1.43 -7.92 -2.35
N LYS A 71 -1.25 -6.81 -3.08
CA LYS A 71 -1.57 -6.75 -4.51
C LYS A 71 -0.82 -7.79 -5.33
N SER A 72 0.48 -7.99 -5.07
CA SER A 72 1.29 -9.01 -5.75
C SER A 72 0.75 -10.42 -5.51
N VAL A 73 0.39 -10.76 -4.27
CA VAL A 73 -0.19 -12.07 -3.93
C VAL A 73 -1.55 -12.28 -4.62
N ILE A 74 -2.38 -11.24 -4.65
CA ILE A 74 -3.70 -11.30 -5.30
C ILE A 74 -3.58 -11.44 -6.81
N ASN A 75 -2.66 -10.71 -7.45
CA ASN A 75 -2.40 -10.85 -8.88
C ASN A 75 -1.95 -12.26 -9.24
N ARG A 76 -1.06 -12.86 -8.43
CA ARG A 76 -0.63 -14.24 -8.65
C ARG A 76 -1.79 -15.23 -8.52
N GLN A 77 -2.67 -15.05 -7.55
CA GLN A 77 -3.88 -15.88 -7.42
C GLN A 77 -4.84 -15.70 -8.59
N ALA A 78 -5.01 -14.46 -9.07
CA ALA A 78 -5.85 -14.16 -10.22
C ALA A 78 -5.30 -14.81 -11.50
N GLN A 79 -3.99 -14.71 -11.75
CA GLN A 79 -3.32 -15.37 -12.89
C GLN A 79 -3.48 -16.89 -12.85
N LEU A 80 -3.37 -17.51 -11.66
CA LEU A 80 -3.60 -18.96 -11.52
C LEU A 80 -5.05 -19.34 -11.81
N ALA A 81 -6.01 -18.55 -11.32
CA ALA A 81 -7.43 -18.79 -11.61
C ALA A 81 -7.73 -18.64 -13.12
N GLU A 82 -7.14 -17.63 -13.77
CA GLU A 82 -7.26 -17.40 -15.21
C GLU A 82 -6.66 -18.55 -16.02
N MET A 83 -5.47 -19.03 -15.63
CA MET A 83 -4.84 -20.22 -16.23
C MET A 83 -5.74 -21.46 -16.16
N VAL A 84 -6.40 -21.69 -15.00
CA VAL A 84 -7.33 -22.82 -14.85
C VAL A 84 -8.56 -22.67 -15.73
N ILE A 85 -9.13 -21.47 -15.79
CA ILE A 85 -10.31 -21.19 -16.63
C ILE A 85 -9.98 -21.43 -18.12
N GLU A 86 -8.88 -20.87 -18.60
CA GLU A 86 -8.40 -21.08 -19.98
C GLU A 86 -8.13 -22.55 -20.28
N GLY A 87 -7.50 -23.27 -19.34
CA GLY A 87 -7.25 -24.71 -19.48
C GLY A 87 -8.53 -25.51 -19.62
N VAL A 88 -9.54 -25.24 -18.77
CA VAL A 88 -10.84 -25.93 -18.83
C VAL A 88 -11.60 -25.56 -20.12
N LEU A 89 -11.56 -24.29 -20.53
CA LEU A 89 -12.21 -23.83 -21.76
C LEU A 89 -11.62 -24.53 -22.98
N ALA A 90 -10.28 -24.61 -23.07
CA ALA A 90 -9.59 -25.25 -24.19
C ALA A 90 -9.86 -26.77 -24.27
N ILE A 91 -10.03 -27.43 -23.11
CA ILE A 91 -10.47 -28.83 -23.07
C ILE A 91 -11.91 -28.96 -23.60
N ALA A 92 -12.81 -28.05 -23.18
CA ALA A 92 -14.21 -28.08 -23.59
C ALA A 92 -14.41 -27.79 -25.09
N THR A 93 -13.55 -26.96 -25.70
CA THR A 93 -13.55 -26.69 -27.14
C THR A 93 -12.86 -27.79 -27.98
N GLY A 94 -12.23 -28.77 -27.32
CA GLY A 94 -11.55 -29.88 -28.00
C GLY A 94 -10.22 -29.48 -28.66
N GLU A 95 -9.52 -28.46 -28.12
CA GLU A 95 -8.20 -28.10 -28.61
C GLU A 95 -7.19 -29.25 -28.40
N ASN A 96 -6.18 -29.33 -29.29
CA ASN A 96 -5.14 -30.34 -29.17
C ASN A 96 -4.38 -30.17 -27.83
N PRO A 97 -4.22 -31.22 -27.00
CA PRO A 97 -3.56 -31.11 -25.69
C PRO A 97 -2.18 -30.44 -25.73
N ARG A 98 -1.45 -30.60 -26.84
CA ARG A 98 -0.13 -30.01 -27.05
C ARG A 98 -0.18 -28.49 -27.26
N ASN A 99 -1.25 -27.97 -27.84
CA ASN A 99 -1.49 -26.52 -27.97
C ASN A 99 -1.93 -25.93 -26.62
N ILE A 100 -2.77 -26.66 -25.87
CA ILE A 100 -3.19 -26.26 -24.52
C ILE A 100 -1.96 -26.14 -23.61
N GLU A 101 -1.09 -27.15 -23.61
CA GLU A 101 0.15 -27.12 -22.81
C GLU A 101 1.04 -25.92 -23.18
N MET A 102 1.18 -25.62 -24.48
CA MET A 102 1.99 -24.48 -24.94
C MET A 102 1.40 -23.13 -24.48
N ARG A 103 0.07 -22.99 -24.52
CA ARG A 103 -0.64 -21.81 -24.00
C ARG A 103 -0.46 -21.65 -22.48
N LEU A 104 -0.70 -22.73 -21.73
CA LEU A 104 -0.62 -22.71 -20.26
C LEU A 104 0.81 -22.49 -19.75
N ARG A 105 1.83 -22.95 -20.47
CA ARG A 105 3.25 -22.66 -20.17
C ARG A 105 3.56 -21.16 -20.20
N GLY A 106 2.84 -20.37 -20.99
CA GLY A 106 2.96 -18.91 -21.02
C GLY A 106 2.62 -18.24 -19.68
N PHE A 107 1.71 -18.83 -18.90
CA PHE A 107 1.29 -18.30 -17.60
C PHE A 107 2.25 -18.60 -16.44
N ILE A 108 3.26 -19.46 -16.65
CA ILE A 108 4.23 -19.89 -15.61
C ILE A 108 5.54 -19.10 -15.71
N HIS A 109 5.77 -18.37 -16.81
CA HIS A 109 7.03 -17.68 -17.11
C HIS A 109 7.06 -16.18 -16.70
N GLU A 110 6.07 -15.70 -15.95
CA GLU A 110 6.10 -14.40 -15.23
C GLU A 110 6.18 -14.62 -13.70
#